data_AF-A0A413LYU4-F1
#
_entry.id   AF-A0A413LYU4-F1
#
_cell.length_a   1.000
_cell.length_b   1.000
_cell.length_c   1.000
_cell.angle_alpha   90.00
_cell.angle_beta   90.00
_cell.angle_gamma   90.00
#
_symmetry.space_group_name_H-M   'P 1'
#
loop_
_entity.id
_entity.type
_entity.pdbx_description
1 polymer ?
#
loop_
_entity_poly.entity_id
_entity_poly.type
_entity_poly.pdbx_seq_one_letter_code
_entity_poly.pdbx_strand_id
1 'polypeptide(L)'
;MLMNDSSCIFEIIYNTMQQSHNTMSIKTLCAMAGVSRSGYYAWLNAAPARAQREQQDRDDFEQILTAYKMHGYSKGAKGIYMALLHMDPPVVMNLKKIRRLMDKFNLSCLIEVLIPTGGWQKP
;
A
#
# COMPACT_ATOMS: atom_id res chain seq x y z
N MET A 1 23.79 10.79 0.43
CA MET A 1 23.22 9.75 -0.45
C MET A 1 21.89 10.28 -0.94
N LEU A 2 21.80 10.66 -2.22
CA LEU A 2 20.58 11.20 -2.81
C LEU A 2 19.53 10.06 -2.88
N MET A 3 18.34 10.29 -2.32
CA MET A 3 17.16 9.44 -2.56
C MET A 3 16.89 9.44 -4.07
N ASN A 4 17.43 8.46 -4.78
CA ASN A 4 17.21 8.28 -6.22
C ASN A 4 15.98 7.39 -6.46
N ASP A 5 14.87 7.71 -5.80
CA ASP A 5 13.58 7.18 -6.17
C ASP A 5 13.02 8.10 -7.25
N SER A 6 13.29 7.78 -8.52
CA SER A 6 12.74 8.53 -9.66
C SER A 6 11.22 8.72 -9.53
N SER A 7 10.55 7.78 -8.87
CA SER A 7 9.15 7.83 -8.42
C SER A 7 8.79 9.09 -7.64
N CYS A 8 9.60 9.47 -6.65
CA CYS A 8 9.40 10.63 -5.77
C CYS A 8 9.58 11.94 -6.56
N ILE A 9 10.59 12.00 -7.43
CA ILE A 9 10.83 13.15 -8.31
C ILE A 9 9.64 13.38 -9.25
N PHE A 10 9.13 12.32 -9.88
CA PHE A 10 7.95 12.43 -10.76
C PHE A 10 6.68 12.84 -10.01
N GLU A 11 6.52 12.38 -8.76
CA GLU A 11 5.40 12.78 -7.90
C GLU A 11 5.44 14.26 -7.54
N ILE A 12 6.61 14.80 -7.21
CA ILE A 12 6.79 16.25 -6.96
C ILE A 12 6.44 17.05 -8.22
N ILE A 13 6.96 16.64 -9.39
CA ILE A 13 6.65 17.30 -10.67
C ILE A 13 5.14 17.29 -10.94
N TYR A 14 4.48 16.16 -10.70
CA TYR A 14 3.03 16.04 -10.88
C TYR A 14 2.25 16.96 -9.93
N ASN A 15 2.62 17.01 -8.66
CA ASN A 15 1.97 17.89 -7.68
C ASN A 15 2.17 19.37 -8.01
N THR A 16 3.38 19.76 -8.44
CA THR A 16 3.65 21.13 -8.91
C THR A 16 2.85 21.48 -10.17
N MET A 17 2.60 20.53 -11.08
CA MET A 17 1.73 20.74 -12.24
C MET A 17 0.26 20.98 -11.88
N GLN A 18 -0.23 20.39 -10.79
CA GLN A 18 -1.62 20.53 -10.33
C GLN A 18 -1.87 21.82 -9.55
N GLN A 19 -0.81 22.55 -9.17
CA GLN A 19 -0.93 23.83 -8.48
C GLN A 19 -1.32 24.95 -9.46
N SER A 20 -2.37 25.69 -9.12
CA SER A 20 -2.99 26.73 -9.98
C SER A 20 -2.11 27.93 -10.31
N HIS A 21 -0.98 28.10 -9.62
CA HIS A 21 -0.04 29.21 -9.81
C HIS A 21 1.18 28.85 -10.67
N ASN A 22 1.17 27.68 -11.31
CA ASN A 22 2.31 27.21 -12.08
C ASN A 22 2.30 27.71 -13.53
N THR A 23 3.30 28.51 -13.89
CA THR A 23 3.52 29.03 -15.24
C THR A 23 4.53 28.18 -16.04
N MET A 24 5.14 27.17 -15.42
CA MET A 24 6.23 26.38 -16.00
C MET A 24 5.74 25.15 -16.73
N SER A 25 6.36 24.85 -17.88
CA SER A 25 6.07 23.66 -18.66
C SER A 25 6.67 22.38 -18.05
N ILE A 26 6.12 21.21 -18.38
CA ILE A 26 6.67 19.90 -17.98
C ILE A 26 8.13 19.77 -18.43
N LYS A 27 8.50 20.31 -19.60
CA LYS A 27 9.87 20.29 -20.12
C LYS A 27 10.85 21.00 -19.20
N THR A 28 10.47 22.15 -18.65
CA THR A 28 11.31 22.92 -17.72
C THR A 28 11.41 22.23 -16.36
N LEU A 29 10.32 21.67 -15.85
CA LEU A 29 10.32 20.91 -14.59
C LEU A 29 11.21 19.66 -14.67
N CYS A 30 11.08 18.85 -15.74
CA CYS A 30 11.93 17.68 -15.94
C CYS A 30 13.41 18.04 -16.10
N ALA A 31 13.71 19.16 -16.79
CA ALA A 31 15.08 19.64 -16.94
C ALA A 31 15.69 20.09 -15.60
N MET A 32 14.93 20.81 -14.76
CA MET A 32 15.38 21.22 -13.42
C MET A 32 15.61 20.04 -12.48
N ALA A 33 14.76 19.01 -12.57
CA ALA A 33 14.87 17.81 -11.75
C ALA A 33 15.87 16.76 -12.29
N GLY A 34 16.50 17.01 -13.45
CA GLY A 34 17.46 16.08 -14.04
C GLY A 34 16.87 14.76 -14.56
N VAL A 35 15.58 14.72 -14.87
CA VAL A 35 14.87 13.51 -15.32
C VAL A 35 14.42 13.62 -16.78
N SER A 36 14.27 12.48 -17.45
CA SER A 36 13.78 12.44 -18.83
C SER A 36 12.26 12.66 -18.90
N ARG A 37 11.82 13.37 -19.94
CA ARG A 37 10.38 13.55 -20.23
C ARG A 37 9.68 12.22 -20.49
N SER A 38 10.35 11.29 -21.16
CA SER A 38 9.81 9.95 -21.42
C SER A 38 9.60 9.16 -20.14
N GLY A 39 10.49 9.30 -19.14
CA GLY A 39 10.31 8.70 -17.82
C GLY A 39 9.08 9.24 -17.09
N TYR A 40 8.82 10.55 -17.17
CA TYR A 40 7.64 11.17 -16.57
C TYR A 40 6.33 10.64 -17.17
N TYR A 41 6.21 10.58 -18.50
CA TYR A 41 5.01 10.03 -19.14
C TYR A 41 4.85 8.52 -18.91
N ALA A 42 5.94 7.76 -18.84
CA ALA A 42 5.88 6.35 -18.47
C ALA A 42 5.36 6.17 -17.03
N TRP A 43 5.80 7.01 -16.09
CA TRP A 43 5.32 7.03 -14.71
C TRP A 43 3.84 7.40 -14.63
N LEU A 44 3.39 8.40 -15.41
CA LEU A 44 1.98 8.78 -15.52
C LEU A 44 1.12 7.65 -16.10
N ASN A 45 1.55 7.03 -17.19
CA ASN A 45 0.82 5.92 -17.82
C ASN A 45 0.75 4.69 -16.90
N ALA A 46 1.77 4.49 -16.05
CA ALA A 46 1.77 3.42 -15.05
C ALA A 46 0.96 3.78 -13.79
N ALA A 47 0.53 5.03 -13.60
CA ALA A 47 -0.28 5.46 -12.45
C ALA A 47 -1.60 4.67 -12.30
N PRO A 48 -2.45 4.51 -13.34
CA PRO A 48 -3.68 3.72 -13.22
C PRO A 48 -3.40 2.26 -12.85
N ALA A 49 -2.36 1.65 -13.42
CA ALA A 49 -1.97 0.28 -13.10
C ALA A 49 -1.39 0.14 -11.67
N ARG A 50 -0.79 1.20 -11.10
CA ARG A 50 -0.39 1.25 -9.69
C ARG A 50 -1.61 1.34 -8.78
N ALA A 51 -2.53 2.25 -9.09
CA ALA A 51 -3.77 2.45 -8.34
C ALA A 51 -4.64 1.19 -8.33
N GLN A 52 -4.78 0.50 -9.46
CA GLN A 52 -5.53 -0.75 -9.55
C GLN A 52 -4.91 -1.86 -8.69
N ARG A 53 -3.58 -2.01 -8.73
CA ARG A 53 -2.87 -2.97 -7.86
C ARG A 53 -3.03 -2.65 -6.39
N GLU A 54 -3.02 -1.37 -6.05
CA GLU A 54 -3.20 -0.93 -4.67
C GLU A 54 -4.64 -1.14 -4.18
N GLN A 55 -5.63 -0.90 -5.04
CA GLN A 55 -7.02 -1.21 -4.74
C GLN A 55 -7.22 -2.71 -4.54
N GLN A 56 -6.66 -3.53 -5.44
CA GLN A 56 -6.70 -4.98 -5.29
C GLN A 56 -6.04 -5.43 -3.97
N ASP A 57 -4.87 -4.87 -3.64
CA ASP A 57 -4.20 -5.13 -2.35
C ASP A 57 -5.08 -4.76 -1.15
N ARG A 58 -5.88 -3.68 -1.24
CA ARG A 58 -6.84 -3.29 -0.20
C ARG A 58 -8.01 -4.26 -0.12
N ASP A 59 -8.62 -4.62 -1.25
CA ASP A 59 -9.74 -5.55 -1.30
C ASP A 59 -9.35 -6.93 -0.74
N ASP A 60 -8.15 -7.40 -1.11
CA ASP A 60 -7.54 -8.62 -0.58
C ASP A 60 -7.28 -8.52 0.93
N PHE A 61 -6.87 -7.35 1.41
CA PHE A 61 -6.63 -7.11 2.82
C PHE A 61 -7.93 -7.09 3.64
N GLU A 62 -9.02 -6.55 3.11
CA GLU A 62 -10.33 -6.57 3.77
C GLU A 62 -10.84 -8.01 3.97
N GLN A 63 -10.59 -8.90 3.01
CA GLN A 63 -10.89 -10.32 3.18
C GLN A 63 -10.04 -10.95 4.29
N ILE A 64 -8.73 -10.66 4.32
CA ILE A 64 -7.83 -11.08 5.39
C ILE A 64 -8.31 -10.56 6.75
N LEU A 65 -8.71 -9.30 6.83
CA LEU A 65 -9.20 -8.66 8.06
C LEU A 65 -10.50 -9.31 8.54
N THR A 66 -11.40 -9.63 7.61
CA THR A 66 -12.65 -10.34 7.92
C THR A 66 -12.33 -11.71 8.51
N ALA A 67 -11.44 -12.46 7.86
CA ALA A 67 -11.00 -13.79 8.31
C ALA A 67 -10.24 -13.76 9.64
N TYR A 68 -9.51 -12.68 9.90
CA TYR A 68 -8.85 -12.41 11.17
C TYR A 68 -9.86 -12.15 12.29
N LYS A 69 -10.92 -11.37 12.03
CA LYS A 69 -11.98 -11.03 13.01
C LYS A 69 -12.94 -12.18 13.32
N MET A 70 -13.10 -13.17 12.43
CA MET A 70 -14.08 -14.26 12.60
C MET A 70 -13.85 -15.13 13.86
N HIS A 71 -12.66 -15.15 14.44
CA HIS A 71 -12.42 -15.88 15.69
C HIS A 71 -11.67 -14.99 16.68
N GLY A 72 -12.09 -15.01 17.94
CA GLY A 72 -11.64 -14.10 19.01
C GLY A 72 -10.19 -14.25 19.48
N TYR A 73 -9.27 -14.74 18.65
CA TYR A 73 -7.83 -14.80 18.95
C TYR A 73 -6.99 -14.44 17.71
N SER A 74 -5.78 -13.94 17.94
CA SER A 74 -4.88 -13.52 16.87
C SER A 74 -4.46 -14.73 16.02
N LYS A 75 -4.80 -14.69 14.73
CA LYS A 75 -4.42 -15.72 13.76
C LYS A 75 -3.15 -15.30 13.01
N GLY A 76 -2.15 -16.17 13.02
CA GLY A 76 -1.02 -16.05 12.08
C GLY A 76 -1.46 -16.31 10.63
N ALA A 77 -0.57 -16.05 9.67
CA ALA A 77 -0.88 -16.19 8.24
C ALA A 77 -1.49 -17.55 7.83
N LYS A 78 -1.07 -18.66 8.47
CA LYS A 78 -1.68 -19.99 8.25
C LYS A 78 -3.12 -20.07 8.77
N GLY A 79 -3.40 -19.48 9.93
CA GLY A 79 -4.76 -19.45 10.50
C GLY A 79 -5.70 -18.59 9.67
N ILE A 80 -5.21 -17.47 9.13
CA ILE A 80 -5.95 -16.63 8.18
C ILE A 80 -6.24 -17.40 6.89
N TYR A 81 -5.24 -18.10 6.34
CA TYR A 81 -5.43 -18.95 5.15
C TYR A 81 -6.53 -20.00 5.38
N MET A 82 -6.49 -20.70 6.51
CA MET A 82 -7.52 -21.68 6.84
C MET A 82 -8.89 -21.03 7.03
N ALA A 83 -8.97 -19.84 7.64
CA ALA A 83 -10.21 -19.12 7.83
C ALA A 83 -10.83 -18.69 6.48
N LEU A 84 -10.02 -18.16 5.57
CA LEU A 84 -10.46 -17.76 4.22
C LEU A 84 -10.98 -18.95 3.40
N LEU A 85 -10.41 -20.14 3.59
CA LEU A 85 -10.82 -21.37 2.90
C LEU A 85 -12.18 -21.90 3.38
N HIS A 86 -12.57 -21.59 4.63
CA HIS A 86 -13.85 -21.99 5.21
C HIS A 86 -14.88 -20.85 5.21
N MET A 87 -14.60 -19.72 4.55
CA MET A 87 -15.60 -18.68 4.30
C MET A 87 -16.57 -19.10 3.20
N ASP A 88 -17.75 -18.49 3.20
CA ASP A 88 -18.72 -18.60 2.11
C ASP A 88 -18.90 -17.20 1.47
N PRO A 89 -18.41 -16.96 0.24
CA PRO A 89 -17.68 -17.88 -0.64
C PRO A 89 -16.20 -18.08 -0.22
N PRO A 90 -15.58 -19.22 -0.57
CA PRO A 90 -14.19 -19.52 -0.19
C PRO A 90 -13.19 -18.66 -0.98
N VAL A 91 -12.24 -18.07 -0.26
CA VAL A 91 -11.20 -17.21 -0.86
C VAL A 91 -9.85 -17.93 -0.78
N VAL A 92 -9.31 -18.33 -1.93
CA VAL A 92 -7.99 -18.98 -2.00
C VAL A 92 -6.92 -17.93 -2.25
N MET A 93 -6.12 -17.62 -1.22
CA MET A 93 -5.01 -16.68 -1.33
C MET A 93 -3.67 -17.35 -0.98
N ASN A 94 -2.62 -17.05 -1.74
CA ASN A 94 -1.28 -17.59 -1.44
C ASN A 94 -0.77 -17.05 -0.08
N LEU A 95 -0.21 -17.93 0.76
CA LEU A 95 0.42 -17.57 2.04
C LEU A 95 1.48 -16.46 1.91
N LYS A 96 2.24 -16.40 0.79
CA LYS A 96 3.18 -15.30 0.52
C LYS A 96 2.47 -13.95 0.37
N LYS A 97 1.32 -13.95 -0.30
CA LYS A 97 0.49 -12.75 -0.51
C LYS A 97 -0.11 -12.29 0.81
N ILE A 98 -0.63 -13.22 1.62
CA ILE A 98 -1.14 -12.92 2.97
C ILE A 98 -0.06 -12.28 3.83
N ARG A 99 1.14 -12.87 3.90
CA ARG A 99 2.27 -12.30 4.67
C ARG A 99 2.63 -10.89 4.20
N ARG A 100 2.83 -10.71 2.88
CA ARG A 100 3.14 -9.39 2.31
C ARG A 100 2.07 -8.35 2.67
N LEU A 101 0.78 -8.71 2.59
CA LEU A 101 -0.31 -7.80 2.92
C LEU A 101 -0.38 -7.51 4.43
N MET A 102 -0.15 -8.51 5.28
CA MET A 102 -0.03 -8.31 6.73
C MET A 102 1.11 -7.34 7.06
N ASP A 103 2.28 -7.52 6.46
CA ASP A 103 3.44 -6.64 6.66
C ASP A 103 3.17 -5.23 6.11
N LYS A 104 2.56 -5.11 4.94
CA LYS A 104 2.22 -3.83 4.29
C LYS A 104 1.25 -2.99 5.11
N PHE A 105 0.25 -3.63 5.72
CA PHE A 105 -0.78 -2.96 6.51
C PHE A 105 -0.53 -3.05 8.03
N ASN A 106 0.67 -3.45 8.45
CA ASN A 106 1.07 -3.63 9.85
C ASN A 106 0.09 -4.46 10.68
N LEU A 107 -0.56 -5.46 10.06
CA LEU A 107 -1.42 -6.42 10.76
C LEU A 107 -0.54 -7.43 11.52
N SER A 108 -0.04 -7.00 12.66
CA SER A 108 0.82 -7.80 13.52
C SER A 108 -0.03 -8.79 14.31
N CYS A 109 0.22 -10.08 14.12
CA CYS A 109 -0.28 -11.12 14.99
C CYS A 109 0.50 -11.03 16.31
N LEU A 110 0.12 -10.11 17.20
CA LEU A 110 0.61 -10.16 18.57
C LEU A 110 0.06 -11.43 19.21
N ILE A 111 0.95 -12.39 19.48
CA ILE A 111 0.74 -13.33 20.57
C ILE A 111 0.85 -12.44 21.82
N GLU A 112 -0.29 -12.22 22.47
CA GLU A 112 -0.53 -11.34 23.61
C GLU A 112 -0.82 -9.85 23.34
N VAL A 113 -2.03 -9.47 23.77
CA VAL A 113 -2.53 -8.13 24.14
C VAL A 113 -3.17 -7.29 23.02
N LEU A 114 -4.50 -7.21 23.13
CA LEU A 114 -5.36 -6.09 22.72
C LEU A 114 -4.66 -4.74 22.87
N ILE A 115 -4.57 -3.94 21.82
CA ILE A 115 -4.53 -2.49 22.02
C ILE A 115 -5.50 -1.82 21.02
N PRO A 116 -6.65 -1.32 21.49
CA PRO A 116 -7.37 -0.25 20.81
C PRO A 116 -6.53 1.02 20.90
N THR A 117 -6.49 1.81 19.83
CA THR A 117 -5.89 3.15 19.80
C THR A 117 -6.39 4.00 20.97
N GLY A 118 -5.58 4.13 22.02
CA GLY A 118 -5.88 4.87 23.24
C GLY A 118 -4.72 4.69 24.22
N GLY A 119 -4.05 5.80 24.52
CA GLY A 119 -2.75 5.83 25.19
C GLY A 119 -2.66 5.03 26.49
N TRP A 120 -1.49 4.40 26.69
CA TRP A 120 -1.03 3.89 27.97
C TRP A 120 0.28 4.59 28.33
N GLN A 121 0.23 5.45 29.35
CA GLN A 121 1.41 5.78 30.15
C GLN A 121 1.88 4.49 30.84
N LYS A 122 3.19 4.24 30.76
CA LYS A 122 3.90 3.23 31.57
C LYS A 122 4.54 3.94 32.79
N PRO A 123 4.87 3.19 33.85
CA PRO A 123 4.68 3.56 35.26
C PRO A 123 5.48 4.77 35.73
#